data_AF-A0A950F5V3-F1
#
_entry.id   AF-A0A950F5V3-F1
#
_cell.length_a   1.000
_cell.length_b   1.000
_cell.length_c   1.000
_cell.angle_alpha   90.00
_cell.angle_beta   90.00
_cell.angle_gamma   90.00
#
_symmetry.space_group_name_H-M   'P 1'
#
loop_
_entity.id
_entity.type
_entity.pdbx_description
1 polymer ?
#
loop_
_entity_poly.entity_id
_entity_poly.type
_entity_poly.pdbx_seq_one_letter_code
_entity_poly.pdbx_strand_id
1 'polypeptide(L)'
;VSPCVTFNDFDGSTKSWDWAKEHEEPLQEVGFVPRLPEIEVEQKAGQSTRVQLHDGSWITLRALHHDEHNVTDRGSALQLLEKSRHRDELLTGLIYLDAKRPDFITNLNVTDTPLALLKDESLRPRPEVLAKIMETI
;
A
#
# COMPACT_ATOMS: atom_id res chain seq x y z
N VAL A 1 29.74 0.85 1.20
CA VAL A 1 29.55 0.02 0.00
C VAL A 1 29.04 -1.34 0.46
N SER A 2 27.83 -1.71 0.08
CA SER A 2 27.24 -3.00 0.47
C SER A 2 27.93 -4.14 -0.32
N PRO A 3 28.24 -5.30 0.29
CA PRO A 3 28.90 -6.42 -0.38
C PRO A 3 28.09 -7.04 -1.53
N CYS A 4 26.81 -6.68 -1.67
CA CYS A 4 25.98 -7.08 -2.80
C CYS A 4 26.28 -6.29 -4.09
N VAL A 5 26.92 -5.12 -3.96
CA VAL A 5 27.26 -4.25 -5.10
C VAL A 5 28.43 -4.86 -5.88
N THR A 6 29.41 -5.45 -5.19
CA THR A 6 30.61 -6.04 -5.82
C THR A 6 30.35 -7.18 -6.81
N PHE A 7 29.23 -7.89 -6.73
CA PHE A 7 28.95 -8.99 -7.66
C PHE A 7 28.53 -8.50 -9.05
N ASN A 8 27.94 -7.31 -9.13
CA ASN A 8 27.39 -6.76 -10.38
C ASN A 8 28.08 -5.46 -10.81
N ASP A 9 29.24 -5.15 -10.21
CA ASP A 9 30.01 -3.93 -10.45
C ASP A 9 31.16 -4.22 -11.43
N PHE A 10 30.80 -4.34 -12.71
CA PHE A 10 31.74 -4.53 -13.81
C PHE A 10 31.31 -3.75 -15.04
N ASP A 11 32.27 -3.53 -15.93
CA ASP A 11 32.09 -2.73 -17.14
C ASP A 11 31.03 -3.35 -18.06
N GLY A 12 29.95 -2.59 -18.34
CA GLY A 12 28.79 -3.05 -19.12
C GLY A 12 27.60 -3.59 -18.31
N SER A 13 27.68 -3.68 -16.99
CA SER A 13 26.53 -4.01 -16.13
C SER A 13 25.60 -2.79 -15.96
N THR A 14 24.30 -2.96 -16.17
CA THR A 14 23.29 -1.91 -15.88
C THR A 14 23.02 -1.72 -14.38
N LYS A 15 23.85 -2.32 -13.53
CA LYS A 15 23.76 -2.26 -12.06
C LYS A 15 25.12 -1.93 -11.43
N SER A 16 26.12 -1.58 -12.24
CA SER A 16 27.40 -1.07 -11.75
C SER A 16 27.22 0.33 -11.17
N TRP A 17 28.18 0.73 -10.34
CA TRP A 17 28.21 2.08 -9.80
C TRP A 17 28.34 3.13 -10.92
N ASP A 18 29.16 2.86 -11.94
CA ASP A 18 29.34 3.74 -13.09
C ASP A 18 28.03 3.93 -13.87
N TRP A 19 27.30 2.84 -14.15
CA TRP A 19 26.00 2.93 -14.84
C TRP A 19 24.97 3.69 -14.00
N ALA A 20 24.87 3.39 -12.70
CA ALA A 20 23.93 4.04 -11.79
C ALA A 20 24.18 5.55 -11.65
N LYS A 21 25.46 5.96 -11.71
CA LYS A 21 25.85 7.36 -11.69
C LYS A 21 25.53 8.07 -13.01
N GLU A 22 25.75 7.41 -14.15
CA GLU A 22 25.42 7.96 -15.47
C GLU A 22 23.89 8.06 -15.71
N HIS A 23 23.11 7.22 -15.03
CA HIS A 23 21.65 7.15 -15.12
C HIS A 23 20.98 7.58 -13.80
N GLU A 24 21.65 8.44 -13.03
CA GLU A 24 21.10 8.99 -11.80
C GLU A 24 19.98 9.97 -12.15
N GLU A 25 18.73 9.53 -12.05
CA GLU A 25 17.59 10.43 -12.06
C GLU A 25 17.43 11.05 -10.66
N PRO A 26 17.26 12.38 -10.55
CA PRO A 26 16.97 13.02 -9.27
C PRO A 26 15.73 12.39 -8.64
N LEU A 27 15.92 11.61 -7.56
CA LEU A 27 14.83 10.93 -6.85
C LEU A 27 13.81 11.90 -6.23
N GLN A 28 14.21 13.15 -6.02
CA GLN A 28 13.37 14.20 -5.48
C GLN A 28 13.59 15.48 -6.29
N GLU A 29 12.55 15.95 -6.98
CA GLU A 29 12.41 17.37 -7.20
C GLU A 29 12.27 18.05 -5.84
N VAL A 30 13.00 19.13 -5.60
CA VAL A 30 12.76 20.02 -4.46
C VAL A 30 11.48 20.81 -4.77
N GLY A 31 10.35 20.11 -4.71
CA GLY A 31 9.02 20.66 -4.93
C GLY A 31 8.64 21.55 -3.77
N PHE A 32 8.48 22.84 -4.01
CA PHE A 32 7.85 23.73 -3.05
C PHE A 32 6.34 23.47 -3.07
N VAL A 33 5.80 22.89 -2.00
CA VAL A 33 4.34 22.77 -1.81
C VAL A 33 3.87 24.00 -1.03
N PRO A 34 3.19 24.96 -1.67
CA PRO A 34 2.67 26.14 -0.96
C PRO A 34 1.63 25.70 0.08
N ARG A 35 1.68 26.30 1.27
CA ARG A 35 0.62 26.13 2.26
C ARG A 35 -0.61 26.90 1.79
N LEU A 36 -1.65 26.17 1.38
CA LEU A 36 -2.96 26.73 1.04
C LEU A 36 -3.93 26.60 2.23
N PRO A 37 -4.97 27.43 2.33
CA PRO A 37 -5.99 27.32 3.37
C PRO A 37 -6.70 25.96 3.31
N GLU A 38 -7.11 25.40 4.44
CA GLU A 38 -7.88 24.14 4.43
C GLU A 38 -9.28 24.36 3.84
N ILE A 39 -9.74 23.41 3.03
CA ILE A 39 -11.10 23.39 2.47
C ILE A 39 -11.94 22.44 3.32
N GLU A 40 -12.73 22.99 4.24
CA GLU A 40 -13.67 22.23 5.06
C GLU A 40 -15.05 22.16 4.40
N VAL A 41 -15.62 20.95 4.32
CA VAL A 41 -16.92 20.70 3.68
C VAL A 41 -17.72 19.71 4.51
N GLU A 42 -18.93 20.10 4.88
CA GLU A 42 -19.89 19.20 5.51
C GLU A 42 -20.54 18.31 4.45
N GLN A 43 -20.47 17.00 4.62
CA GLN A 43 -21.08 16.02 3.73
C GLN A 43 -22.24 15.32 4.43
N LYS A 44 -23.39 15.25 3.75
CA LYS A 44 -24.57 14.53 4.24
C LYS A 44 -24.66 13.19 3.52
N ALA A 45 -24.90 12.12 4.27
CA ALA A 45 -25.05 10.78 3.71
C ALA A 45 -26.11 10.74 2.60
N GLY A 46 -25.77 10.12 1.47
CA GLY A 46 -26.60 10.01 0.27
C GLY A 46 -26.62 11.27 -0.61
N GLN A 47 -25.94 12.35 -0.23
CA GLN A 47 -25.92 13.61 -0.99
C GLN A 47 -24.56 13.86 -1.65
N SER A 48 -24.60 14.49 -2.82
CA SER A 48 -23.43 14.96 -3.54
C SER A 48 -23.16 16.42 -3.19
N THR A 49 -21.92 16.74 -2.83
CA THR A 49 -21.44 18.08 -2.51
C THR A 49 -20.37 18.49 -3.51
N ARG A 50 -20.59 19.61 -4.19
CA ARG A 50 -19.62 20.16 -5.15
C ARG A 50 -18.62 21.06 -4.41
N VAL A 51 -17.33 20.82 -4.61
CA VAL A 51 -16.24 21.50 -3.91
C VAL A 51 -15.30 22.14 -4.93
N GLN A 52 -14.99 23.42 -4.74
CA GLN A 52 -14.01 24.12 -5.56
C GLN A 52 -12.63 23.95 -4.95
N LEU A 53 -11.65 23.56 -5.76
CA LEU A 53 -10.25 23.47 -5.36
C LEU A 53 -9.55 24.83 -5.53
N HIS A 54 -8.35 24.97 -4.94
CA HIS A 54 -7.60 26.23 -4.97
C HIS A 54 -7.17 26.68 -6.36
N ASP A 55 -7.06 25.77 -7.32
CA ASP A 55 -6.76 26.05 -8.73
C ASP A 55 -8.02 26.49 -9.53
N GLY A 56 -9.17 26.56 -8.87
CA GLY A 56 -10.46 26.92 -9.47
C GLY A 56 -11.21 25.75 -10.10
N SER A 57 -10.60 24.56 -10.17
CA SER A 57 -11.27 23.34 -10.62
C SER A 57 -12.34 22.89 -9.63
N TRP A 58 -13.23 21.99 -10.07
CA TRP A 58 -14.34 21.50 -9.25
C TRP A 58 -14.31 19.99 -9.18
N ILE A 59 -14.58 19.46 -7.99
CA ILE A 59 -14.85 18.04 -7.76
C ILE A 59 -16.24 17.87 -7.16
N THR A 60 -16.85 16.71 -7.38
CA THR A 60 -18.11 16.33 -6.75
C THR A 60 -17.82 15.21 -5.77
N LEU A 61 -17.92 15.48 -4.48
CA LEU A 61 -17.84 14.45 -3.44
C LEU A 61 -19.24 13.89 -3.19
N ARG A 62 -19.38 12.59 -2.96
CA ARG A 62 -20.67 11.97 -2.62
C ARG A 62 -20.51 11.02 -1.45
N ALA A 63 -21.07 11.40 -0.30
CA ALA A 63 -21.07 10.55 0.87
C ALA A 63 -22.06 9.40 0.68
N LEU A 64 -21.57 8.18 0.84
CA LEU A 64 -22.39 6.97 0.70
C LEU A 64 -23.36 6.83 1.86
N HIS A 65 -24.60 6.45 1.56
CA HIS A 65 -25.54 5.92 2.55
C HIS A 65 -25.33 4.39 2.71
N HIS A 66 -25.47 3.88 3.93
CA HIS A 66 -25.15 2.50 4.29
C HIS A 66 -25.89 1.45 3.45
N ASP A 67 -27.10 1.76 3.00
CA ASP A 67 -28.00 0.82 2.34
C ASP A 67 -27.92 0.84 0.80
N GLU A 68 -26.99 1.60 0.22
CA GLU A 68 -26.87 1.75 -1.24
C GLU A 68 -26.19 0.57 -1.95
N HIS A 69 -25.40 -0.23 -1.23
CA HIS A 69 -24.65 -1.34 -1.79
C HIS A 69 -24.28 -2.37 -0.70
N ASN A 70 -23.94 -3.59 -1.12
CA ASN A 70 -23.41 -4.58 -0.18
C ASN A 70 -21.90 -4.37 0.01
N VAL A 71 -21.49 -3.87 1.17
CA VAL A 71 -20.07 -3.64 1.52
C VAL A 71 -19.24 -4.92 1.59
N THR A 72 -19.85 -6.09 1.76
CA THR A 72 -19.14 -7.37 1.83
C THR A 72 -19.00 -8.06 0.47
N ASP A 73 -19.70 -7.55 -0.55
CA ASP A 73 -19.60 -8.05 -1.92
C ASP A 73 -18.69 -7.14 -2.77
N ARG A 74 -17.59 -7.71 -3.22
CA ARG A 74 -16.62 -7.03 -4.08
C ARG A 74 -17.24 -6.61 -5.42
N GLY A 75 -18.16 -7.42 -5.97
CA GLY A 75 -18.85 -7.13 -7.22
C GLY A 75 -19.72 -5.87 -7.09
N SER A 76 -20.55 -5.83 -6.05
CA SER A 76 -21.36 -4.66 -5.68
C SER A 76 -20.51 -3.40 -5.51
N ALA A 77 -19.38 -3.48 -4.81
CA ALA A 77 -18.48 -2.33 -4.61
C ALA A 77 -17.86 -1.82 -5.92
N LEU A 78 -17.39 -2.72 -6.79
CA LEU A 78 -16.85 -2.33 -8.10
C LEU A 78 -17.91 -1.70 -9.01
N GLN A 79 -19.14 -2.25 -9.00
CA GLN A 79 -20.23 -1.68 -9.78
C GLN A 79 -20.60 -0.28 -9.29
N LEU A 80 -20.61 -0.06 -7.97
CA LEU A 80 -20.85 1.24 -7.37
C LEU A 80 -19.78 2.27 -7.79
N LEU A 81 -18.51 1.89 -7.72
CA LEU A 81 -17.38 2.72 -8.17
C LEU A 81 -17.52 3.10 -9.65
N GLU A 82 -17.83 2.14 -10.51
CA GLU A 82 -17.96 2.38 -11.95
C GLU A 82 -19.15 3.29 -12.28
N LYS A 83 -20.29 3.08 -11.62
CA LYS A 83 -21.46 3.97 -11.76
C LYS A 83 -21.14 5.40 -11.32
N SER A 84 -20.39 5.56 -10.24
CA SER A 84 -19.97 6.88 -9.73
C SER A 84 -18.98 7.56 -10.67
N ARG A 85 -18.04 6.80 -11.23
CA ARG A 85 -17.08 7.29 -12.22
C ARG A 85 -17.78 7.86 -13.45
N HIS A 86 -18.83 7.19 -13.94
CA HIS A 86 -19.65 7.69 -15.05
C HIS A 86 -20.44 8.98 -14.72
N ARG A 87 -20.58 9.33 -13.45
CA ARG A 87 -21.26 10.54 -12.98
C ARG A 87 -20.29 11.65 -12.57
N ASP A 88 -18.98 11.44 -12.72
CA ASP A 88 -17.93 12.31 -12.22
C ASP A 88 -18.06 12.60 -10.70
N GLU A 89 -18.50 11.58 -9.96
CA GLU A 89 -18.68 11.63 -8.51
C GLU A 89 -17.57 10.83 -7.81
N LEU A 90 -16.92 11.44 -6.81
CA LEU A 90 -15.96 10.83 -5.91
C LEU A 90 -16.67 10.35 -4.65
N LEU A 91 -16.76 9.03 -4.48
CA LEU A 91 -17.43 8.44 -3.33
C LEU A 91 -16.60 8.59 -2.06
N THR A 92 -17.27 8.96 -0.96
CA THR A 92 -16.68 9.03 0.38
C THR A 92 -17.47 8.12 1.33
N GLY A 93 -16.77 7.37 2.18
CA GLY A 93 -17.36 6.41 3.12
C GLY A 93 -16.84 4.97 2.94
N LEU A 94 -17.56 4.00 3.50
CA LEU A 94 -17.20 2.59 3.45
C LEU A 94 -17.63 1.97 2.11
N ILE A 95 -16.65 1.63 1.27
CA ILE A 95 -16.89 1.06 -0.06
C ILE A 95 -16.91 -0.47 -0.02
N TYR A 96 -15.94 -1.09 0.65
CA TYR A 96 -15.82 -2.55 0.72
C TYR A 96 -15.11 -2.99 2.00
N LEU A 97 -15.56 -4.10 2.58
CA LEU A 97 -14.95 -4.75 3.74
C LEU A 97 -15.02 -6.27 3.60
N ASP A 98 -13.85 -6.91 3.59
CA ASP A 98 -13.73 -8.36 3.75
C ASP A 98 -13.24 -8.69 5.18
N ALA A 99 -14.18 -8.92 6.09
CA ALA A 99 -13.88 -9.26 7.47
C ALA A 99 -13.34 -10.69 7.65
N LYS A 100 -13.40 -11.54 6.61
CA LYS A 100 -12.96 -12.94 6.69
C LYS A 100 -11.54 -13.13 6.19
N ARG A 101 -10.96 -12.13 5.52
CA ARG A 101 -9.60 -12.20 4.99
C ARG A 101 -8.58 -12.20 6.14
N PRO A 102 -7.71 -13.22 6.24
CA PRO A 102 -6.65 -13.21 7.22
C PRO A 102 -5.70 -12.04 6.97
N ASP A 103 -5.23 -11.44 8.06
CA ASP A 103 -4.22 -10.39 7.99
C ASP A 103 -2.87 -10.94 7.48
N PHE A 104 -1.95 -10.03 7.17
CA PHE A 104 -0.66 -10.40 6.59
C PHE A 104 0.20 -11.24 7.54
N ILE A 105 0.15 -10.98 8.85
CA ILE A 105 0.92 -11.68 9.88
C ILE A 105 0.42 -13.12 10.01
N THR A 106 -0.90 -13.31 10.06
CA THR A 106 -1.55 -14.62 10.03
C THR A 106 -1.15 -15.42 8.79
N ASN A 107 -1.13 -14.79 7.61
CA ASN A 107 -0.72 -15.46 6.37
C ASN A 107 0.76 -15.87 6.35
N LEU A 108 1.65 -15.07 6.96
CA LEU A 108 3.07 -15.42 7.08
C LEU A 108 3.34 -16.52 8.10
N ASN A 109 2.34 -16.90 8.89
CA ASN A 109 2.45 -17.88 9.97
C ASN A 109 3.65 -17.60 10.89
N VAL A 110 3.88 -16.30 11.17
CA VAL A 110 4.94 -15.86 12.08
C VAL A 110 4.50 -16.07 13.52
N THR A 111 5.48 -16.20 14.40
CA THR A 111 5.23 -16.33 15.84
C THR A 111 4.60 -15.07 16.42
N ASP A 112 3.86 -15.21 17.52
CA ASP A 112 3.30 -14.07 18.28
C ASP A 112 4.37 -13.09 18.77
N THR A 113 5.59 -13.58 18.98
CA THR A 113 6.73 -12.73 19.37
C THR A 113 7.30 -12.03 18.14
N PRO A 114 7.49 -10.70 18.17
CA PRO A 114 8.16 -9.97 17.09
C PRO A 114 9.54 -10.58 16.79
N LEU A 115 9.87 -10.74 15.51
CA LEU A 115 11.11 -11.41 15.09
C LEU A 115 12.37 -10.78 15.69
N ALA A 116 12.36 -9.46 15.91
CA ALA A 116 13.46 -8.72 16.54
C ALA A 116 13.67 -9.03 18.03
N LEU A 117 12.68 -9.65 18.69
CA LEU A 117 12.70 -10.01 20.12
C LEU A 117 12.88 -11.52 20.34
N LEU A 118 12.98 -12.30 19.27
CA LEU A 118 13.27 -13.72 19.37
C LEU A 118 14.71 -13.92 19.89
N LYS A 119 14.86 -14.85 20.84
CA LYS A 119 16.18 -15.22 21.36
C LYS A 119 16.87 -16.21 20.42
N ASP A 120 18.19 -16.23 20.46
CA ASP A 120 19.03 -17.11 19.65
C ASP A 120 18.62 -18.59 19.76
N GLU A 121 18.18 -19.04 20.94
CA GLU A 121 17.77 -20.43 21.16
C GLU A 121 16.49 -20.81 20.38
N SER A 122 15.62 -19.84 20.09
CA SER A 122 14.40 -20.04 19.30
C SER A 122 14.65 -19.95 17.80
N LEU A 123 15.73 -19.28 17.39
CA LEU A 123 16.10 -19.08 15.99
C LEU A 123 16.95 -20.21 15.42
N ARG A 124 17.54 -21.05 16.27
CA ARG A 124 18.44 -22.13 15.86
C ARG A 124 17.85 -23.50 16.21
N PRO A 125 17.62 -24.40 15.23
CA PRO A 125 17.23 -25.76 15.53
C PRO A 125 18.34 -26.47 16.31
N ARG A 126 17.96 -27.37 17.23
CA ARG A 126 18.93 -28.22 17.94
C ARG A 126 19.66 -29.13 16.95
N PRO A 127 20.90 -29.58 17.24
CA PRO A 127 21.69 -30.41 16.33
C PRO A 127 20.94 -31.66 15.84
N GLU A 128 20.20 -32.32 16.72
CA GLU A 128 19.38 -33.51 16.41
C GLU A 128 18.26 -33.20 15.40
N VAL A 129 17.60 -32.06 15.57
CA VAL A 129 16.51 -31.60 14.67
C VAL A 129 17.09 -31.19 13.32
N LEU A 130 18.24 -30.50 13.32
CA LEU A 130 18.93 -30.11 12.09
C LEU A 130 19.38 -31.34 11.29
N ALA A 131 19.96 -32.35 11.94
CA ALA A 131 20.36 -33.60 11.29
C ALA A 131 19.17 -34.27 10.61
N LYS A 132 18.01 -34.34 11.29
CA LYS A 132 16.78 -34.91 10.73
C LYS A 132 16.24 -34.11 9.54
N ILE A 133 16.33 -32.78 9.56
CA ILE A 133 15.94 -31.94 8.41
C ILE A 133 16.85 -32.22 7.22
N MET A 134 18.16 -32.32 7.44
CA MET A 134 19.15 -32.59 6.38
C MET A 134 19.01 -33.98 5.76
N GLU A 135 18.49 -34.97 6.50
CA GLU A 135 18.17 -36.30 5.94
C GLU A 135 16.92 -36.29 5.03
N THR A 136 16.10 -35.24 5.11
CA THR A 136 14.86 -35.10 4.32
C THR A 136 15.06 -34.26 3.05
N ILE A 137 16.22 -33.63 2.88
CA ILE A 137 16.64 -32.83 1.72
C ILE A 137 17.51 -33.69 0.81
#